data_AF-A0A914LUW0-F1
#
_entry.id   AF-A0A914LUW0-F1
#
_cell.length_a   1.000
_cell.length_b   1.000
_cell.length_c   1.000
_cell.angle_alpha   90.00
_cell.angle_beta   90.00
_cell.angle_gamma   90.00
#
_symmetry.space_group_name_H-M   'P 1'
#
loop_
_entity.id
_entity.type
_entity.pdbx_description
1 polymer ?
#
loop_
_entity_poly.entity_id
_entity_poly.type
_entity_poly.pdbx_seq_one_letter_code
_entity_poly.pdbx_strand_id
1 'polypeptide(L)'
;MPAFLILPEIIGTDGLRMSATKPDFHLNINDGLKKIRQKIGKSFCEPGNLDKNVALELCKKIVFPFADYLKWREKYIVGGDEFQDLTIKRSPENGGNLIVKNYQELESLFLSLNLHPADLKAFLVEQLDAFYFEPIRNNKKIM
;
A
#
# COMPACT_ATOMS: atom_id res chain seq x y z
N MET A 1 21.50 20.37 23.59
CA MET A 1 21.84 19.81 22.28
C MET A 1 20.52 19.58 21.55
N PRO A 2 20.21 20.29 20.46
CA PRO A 2 18.93 20.11 19.77
C PRO A 2 18.89 18.72 19.10
N ALA A 3 17.73 18.07 19.15
CA ALA A 3 17.44 16.81 18.48
C ALA A 3 16.36 17.04 17.43
N PHE A 4 16.52 16.44 16.25
CA PHE A 4 15.61 16.58 15.12
C PHE A 4 15.09 15.21 14.69
N LEU A 5 13.78 15.11 14.43
CA LEU A 5 13.16 13.93 13.84
C LEU A 5 12.86 14.24 12.37
N ILE A 6 13.56 13.58 11.46
CA ILE A 6 13.39 13.75 10.01
C ILE A 6 12.80 12.46 9.45
N LEU A 7 11.67 12.57 8.76
CA LEU A 7 11.00 11.45 8.12
C LEU A 7 11.38 11.37 6.64
N PRO A 8 11.47 10.15 6.07
CA PRO A 8 11.71 9.99 4.65
C PRO A 8 10.53 10.52 3.83
N GLU A 9 10.82 11.03 2.63
CA GLU A 9 9.78 11.52 1.73
C GLU A 9 8.93 10.37 1.18
N ILE A 10 7.62 10.60 1.07
CA ILE A 10 6.71 9.70 0.37
C ILE A 10 6.58 10.19 -1.08
N ILE A 11 6.64 9.26 -2.03
CA ILE A 11 6.53 9.57 -3.45
C ILE A 11 5.08 9.60 -3.91
N GLY A 12 4.79 10.46 -4.87
CA GLY A 12 3.56 10.47 -5.65
C GLY A 12 3.52 9.34 -6.67
N THR A 13 2.39 9.24 -7.37
CA THR A 13 2.19 8.25 -8.42
C THR A 13 3.02 8.50 -9.69
N ASP A 14 3.64 9.68 -9.80
CA ASP A 14 4.66 10.04 -10.79
C ASP A 14 6.09 9.62 -10.38
N GLY A 15 6.27 9.03 -9.18
CA GLY A 15 7.59 8.67 -8.66
C GLY A 15 8.41 9.85 -8.12
N LEU A 16 7.85 11.06 -8.11
CA LEU A 16 8.48 12.25 -7.53
C LEU A 16 7.95 12.50 -6.12
N ARG A 17 8.52 13.47 -5.39
CA ARG A 17 8.01 13.86 -4.07
C ARG A 17 6.52 14.19 -4.13
N MET A 18 5.73 13.55 -3.27
CA MET A 18 4.29 13.78 -3.21
C MET A 18 4.00 15.22 -2.76
N SER A 19 3.07 15.88 -3.45
CA SER A 19 2.68 17.27 -3.14
C SER A 19 1.19 17.49 -3.35
N ALA A 20 0.56 18.24 -2.43
CA ALA A 20 -0.82 18.70 -2.57
C ALA A 20 -1.03 19.55 -3.84
N THR A 21 0.01 20.25 -4.31
CA THR A 21 -0.03 21.09 -5.52
C THR A 21 -0.09 20.30 -6.83
N LYS A 22 0.15 18.99 -6.78
CA LYS A 22 0.06 18.08 -7.94
C LYS A 22 -1.11 17.10 -7.76
N PRO A 23 -2.36 17.55 -7.99
CA PRO A 23 -3.55 16.77 -7.65
C PRO A 23 -3.69 15.46 -8.43
N ASP A 24 -3.08 15.36 -9.60
CA ASP A 24 -3.09 14.15 -10.41
C ASP A 24 -2.16 13.06 -9.86
N PHE A 25 -1.14 13.45 -9.08
CA PHE A 25 -0.08 12.53 -8.65
C PHE A 25 -0.11 12.20 -7.16
N HIS A 26 -0.73 13.02 -6.30
CA HIS A 26 -0.88 12.68 -4.89
C HIS A 26 -2.01 11.67 -4.62
N LEU A 27 -1.92 10.98 -3.49
CA LEU A 27 -3.02 10.15 -2.98
C LEU A 27 -3.89 11.02 -2.05
N ASN A 28 -5.10 11.36 -2.49
CA ASN A 28 -6.04 12.12 -1.68
C ASN A 28 -6.98 11.15 -0.98
N ILE A 29 -7.11 11.27 0.33
CA ILE A 29 -8.01 10.42 1.13
C ILE A 29 -9.47 10.57 0.70
N ASN A 30 -9.85 11.74 0.16
CA ASN A 30 -11.19 12.00 -0.35
C ASN A 30 -11.41 11.47 -1.78
N ASP A 31 -10.37 10.96 -2.46
CA ASP A 31 -10.56 10.39 -3.79
C ASP A 31 -11.39 9.11 -3.70
N GLY A 32 -12.34 8.95 -4.63
CA GLY A 32 -13.08 7.69 -4.79
C GLY A 32 -12.19 6.56 -5.33
N LEU A 33 -12.60 5.31 -5.11
CA LEU A 33 -11.89 4.10 -5.56
C LEU A 33 -11.48 4.16 -7.05
N LYS A 34 -12.37 4.65 -7.92
CA LYS A 34 -12.10 4.80 -9.36
C LYS A 34 -10.89 5.70 -9.63
N LYS A 35 -10.76 6.80 -8.89
CA LYS A 35 -9.68 7.77 -9.07
C LYS A 35 -8.36 7.25 -8.49
N ILE A 36 -8.40 6.57 -7.35
CA ILE A 36 -7.22 5.88 -6.77
C ILE A 36 -6.71 4.82 -7.76
N ARG A 37 -7.60 3.97 -8.30
CA ARG A 37 -7.27 2.99 -9.34
C ARG A 37 -6.61 3.63 -10.55
N GLN A 38 -7.13 4.76 -11.02
CA GLN A 38 -6.55 5.46 -12.17
C GLN A 38 -5.14 5.98 -11.88
N LYS A 39 -4.93 6.60 -10.71
CA LYS A 39 -3.64 7.14 -10.30
C LYS A 39 -2.58 6.06 -10.12
N ILE A 40 -2.89 5.01 -9.36
CA ILE A 40 -2.00 3.86 -9.15
C ILE A 40 -1.80 3.09 -10.47
N GLY A 41 -2.84 2.95 -11.29
CA GLY A 41 -2.74 2.27 -12.59
C GLY A 41 -1.68 2.89 -13.50
N LYS A 42 -1.61 4.23 -13.53
CA LYS A 42 -0.64 5.01 -14.33
C LYS A 42 0.79 5.04 -13.76
N SER A 43 0.99 4.61 -12.51
CA SER A 43 2.30 4.72 -11.88
C SER A 43 3.33 3.74 -12.48
N PHE A 44 4.62 4.03 -12.32
CA PHE A 44 5.66 3.12 -12.77
C PHE A 44 5.71 1.85 -11.91
N CYS A 45 5.64 0.69 -12.56
CA CYS A 45 5.76 -0.64 -11.94
C CYS A 45 6.07 -1.67 -13.04
N GLU A 46 7.35 -1.93 -13.24
CA GLU A 46 7.85 -2.89 -14.24
C GLU A 46 8.10 -4.25 -13.57
N PRO A 47 7.80 -5.39 -14.24
CA PRO A 47 8.02 -6.72 -13.65
C PRO A 47 9.46 -6.93 -13.17
N GLY A 48 9.62 -7.37 -11.93
CA GLY A 48 10.95 -7.66 -11.34
C GLY A 48 11.83 -6.43 -11.07
N ASN A 49 11.35 -5.21 -11.37
CA ASN A 49 12.10 -3.98 -11.14
C ASN A 49 11.75 -3.37 -9.77
N LEU A 50 12.77 -3.20 -8.92
CA LEU A 50 12.64 -2.50 -7.63
C LEU A 50 12.91 -1.00 -7.75
N ASP A 51 13.69 -0.57 -8.73
CA ASP A 51 14.06 0.82 -8.90
C ASP A 51 12.87 1.66 -9.37
N LYS A 52 12.61 2.76 -8.67
CA LYS A 52 11.49 3.69 -8.91
C LYS A 52 10.11 3.03 -8.99
N ASN A 53 9.97 1.80 -8.49
CA ASN A 53 8.70 1.09 -8.50
C ASN A 53 7.75 1.69 -7.47
N VAL A 54 6.77 2.45 -7.95
CA VAL A 54 5.87 3.21 -7.11
C VAL A 54 5.04 2.30 -6.23
N ALA A 55 4.59 1.15 -6.76
CA ALA A 55 3.73 0.25 -6.01
C ALA A 55 4.47 -0.38 -4.83
N LEU A 56 5.69 -0.88 -5.07
CA LEU A 56 6.53 -1.45 -4.01
C LEU A 56 6.91 -0.41 -2.96
N GLU A 57 7.29 0.80 -3.37
CA GLU A 57 7.69 1.86 -2.45
C GLU A 57 6.52 2.29 -1.54
N LEU A 58 5.31 2.39 -2.08
CA LEU A 58 4.12 2.70 -1.28
C LEU A 58 3.75 1.52 -0.36
N CYS A 59 3.87 0.27 -0.82
CA CYS A 59 3.71 -0.88 0.06
C CYS A 59 4.70 -0.84 1.24
N LYS A 60 5.98 -0.57 0.95
CA LYS A 60 7.06 -0.49 1.95
C LYS A 60 6.85 0.62 2.98
N LYS A 61 6.41 1.79 2.53
CA LYS A 61 6.31 3.00 3.37
C LYS A 61 4.96 3.16 4.07
N ILE A 62 3.89 2.55 3.55
CA ILE A 62 2.53 2.75 4.04
C ILE A 62 1.92 1.42 4.48
N VAL A 63 1.72 0.49 3.55
CA VAL A 63 0.93 -0.74 3.79
C VAL A 63 1.53 -1.60 4.90
N PHE A 64 2.82 -1.95 4.81
CA PHE A 64 3.45 -2.83 5.80
C PHE A 64 3.67 -2.17 7.16
N PRO A 65 4.17 -0.92 7.27
CA PRO A 65 4.25 -0.24 8.56
C PRO A 65 2.90 -0.16 9.28
N PHE A 66 1.82 0.08 8.54
CA PHE A 66 0.48 0.11 9.12
C PHE A 66 -0.01 -1.28 9.53
N ALA A 67 0.21 -2.29 8.69
CA ALA A 67 -0.10 -3.68 9.03
C ALA A 67 0.62 -4.14 10.31
N ASP A 68 1.90 -3.80 10.46
CA ASP A 68 2.67 -4.13 11.66
C ASP A 68 2.15 -3.40 12.90
N TYR A 69 1.71 -2.14 12.76
CA TYR A 69 1.01 -1.42 13.81
C TYR A 69 -0.29 -2.11 14.23
N LEU A 70 -1.09 -2.61 13.28
CA LEU A 70 -2.33 -3.33 13.57
C LEU A 70 -2.07 -4.66 14.29
N LYS A 71 -1.11 -5.46 13.83
CA LYS A 71 -0.68 -6.69 14.52
C LYS A 71 -0.22 -6.40 15.95
N TRP A 72 0.53 -5.31 16.14
CA TRP A 72 0.96 -4.88 17.47
C TRP A 72 -0.26 -4.51 18.34
N ARG A 73 -1.21 -3.73 17.79
CA ARG A 73 -2.44 -3.36 18.50
C ARG A 73 -3.27 -4.57 18.91
N GLU A 74 -3.53 -5.50 17.99
CA GLU A 74 -4.26 -6.75 18.28
C GLU A 74 -3.61 -7.53 19.43
N LYS A 75 -2.27 -7.62 19.43
CA LYS A 75 -1.52 -8.38 20.44
C LYS A 75 -1.50 -7.72 21.82
N TYR A 76 -1.44 -6.39 21.89
CA TYR A 76 -1.14 -5.67 23.13
C TYR A 76 -2.30 -4.82 23.67
N ILE A 77 -3.37 -4.60 22.89
CA ILE A 77 -4.53 -3.78 23.26
C ILE A 77 -5.78 -4.65 23.33
N VAL A 78 -6.38 -4.74 24.52
CA VAL A 78 -7.64 -5.46 24.74
C VAL A 78 -8.77 -4.77 23.97
N GLY A 79 -9.45 -5.52 23.09
CA GLY A 79 -10.48 -4.98 22.20
C GLY A 79 -9.93 -4.26 20.96
N GLY A 80 -8.67 -4.50 20.58
CA GLY A 80 -8.17 -4.13 19.26
C GLY A 80 -8.90 -4.90 18.15
N ASP A 81 -9.10 -4.25 17.00
CA ASP A 81 -9.66 -4.91 15.83
C ASP A 81 -8.76 -6.06 15.35
N GLU A 82 -9.39 -7.13 14.85
CA GLU A 82 -8.66 -8.28 14.31
C GLU A 82 -7.81 -7.87 13.09
N PHE A 83 -6.55 -8.28 13.09
CA PHE A 83 -5.68 -8.04 11.95
C PHE A 83 -6.11 -8.94 10.78
N GLN A 84 -6.40 -8.32 9.63
CA GLN A 84 -6.65 -9.07 8.42
C GLN A 84 -5.35 -9.35 7.67
N ASP A 85 -5.14 -10.61 7.30
CA ASP A 85 -4.00 -11.03 6.50
C ASP A 85 -3.93 -10.27 5.16
N LEU A 86 -2.72 -9.81 4.84
CA LEU A 86 -2.43 -9.13 3.58
C LEU A 86 -2.49 -10.13 2.43
N THR A 87 -3.67 -10.24 1.82
CA THR A 87 -3.94 -11.20 0.74
C THR A 87 -3.95 -10.50 -0.60
N ILE A 88 -3.07 -10.92 -1.51
CA ILE A 88 -3.06 -10.53 -2.91
C ILE A 88 -4.04 -11.46 -3.65
N LYS A 89 -5.19 -10.91 -4.05
CA LYS A 89 -6.24 -11.65 -4.76
C LYS A 89 -5.90 -11.82 -6.23
N ARG A 90 -5.83 -13.07 -6.70
CA ARG A 90 -5.49 -13.40 -8.10
C ARG A 90 -6.28 -14.61 -8.58
N SER A 91 -6.46 -14.71 -9.90
CA SER A 91 -7.12 -15.88 -10.49
C SER A 91 -6.29 -17.15 -10.24
N PRO A 92 -6.93 -18.34 -10.24
CA PRO A 92 -6.20 -19.62 -10.18
C PRO A 92 -5.17 -19.77 -11.30
N GLU A 93 -5.47 -19.24 -12.48
CA GLU A 93 -4.57 -19.21 -13.65
C GLU A 93 -3.29 -18.39 -13.40
N ASN A 94 -3.37 -17.36 -12.55
CA ASN A 94 -2.24 -16.51 -12.15
C ASN A 94 -1.55 -17.00 -10.86
N GLY A 95 -1.68 -18.29 -10.53
CA GLY A 95 -1.09 -18.90 -9.34
C GLY A 95 -1.91 -18.73 -8.06
N GLY A 96 -3.16 -18.24 -8.15
CA GLY A 96 -4.08 -18.10 -7.03
C GLY A 96 -3.70 -17.00 -6.03
N ASN A 97 -4.52 -16.90 -4.98
CA ASN A 97 -4.33 -15.92 -3.91
C ASN A 97 -3.01 -16.17 -3.18
N LEU A 98 -2.28 -15.09 -2.87
CA LEU A 98 -1.07 -15.13 -2.06
C LEU A 98 -1.27 -14.36 -0.78
N ILE A 99 -0.78 -14.89 0.34
CA ILE A 99 -0.72 -14.17 1.61
C ILE A 99 0.74 -13.71 1.78
N VAL A 100 0.94 -12.42 2.04
CA VAL A 100 2.27 -11.83 2.27
C VAL A 100 2.39 -11.34 3.71
N LYS A 101 3.34 -11.89 4.47
CA LYS A 101 3.46 -11.62 5.91
C LYS A 101 4.21 -10.33 6.21
N ASN A 102 5.17 -9.98 5.35
CA ASN A 102 6.02 -8.80 5.47
C ASN A 102 6.46 -8.30 4.09
N TYR A 103 7.09 -7.12 4.08
CA TYR A 103 7.53 -6.49 2.84
C TYR A 103 8.60 -7.30 2.09
N GLN A 104 9.51 -7.97 2.81
CA GLN A 104 10.58 -8.77 2.21
C GLN A 104 10.02 -9.95 1.41
N GLU A 105 8.97 -10.58 1.89
CA GLU A 105 8.26 -11.65 1.16
C GLU A 105 7.60 -11.11 -0.11
N LEU A 106 6.93 -9.95 -0.04
CA LEU A 106 6.36 -9.29 -1.22
C LEU A 106 7.45 -8.95 -2.26
N GLU A 107 8.56 -8.37 -1.82
CA GLU A 107 9.68 -7.98 -2.68
C GLU A 107 10.29 -9.20 -3.38
N SER A 108 10.50 -10.30 -2.65
CA SER A 108 11.02 -11.56 -3.19
C SER A 108 10.08 -12.18 -4.23
N LEU A 109 8.76 -12.17 -3.98
CA LEU A 109 7.75 -12.64 -4.93
C LEU A 109 7.74 -11.80 -6.22
N PHE A 110 7.93 -10.48 -6.09
CA PHE A 110 7.98 -9.59 -7.23
C PHE A 110 9.28 -9.74 -8.05
N LEU A 111 10.43 -9.84 -7.39
CA LEU A 111 11.73 -10.08 -8.01
C LEU A 111 11.78 -11.41 -8.77
N SER A 112 11.19 -12.46 -8.21
CA SER A 112 11.12 -13.79 -8.82
C SER A 112 10.09 -13.89 -9.94
N LEU A 113 9.43 -12.79 -10.30
CA LEU A 113 8.36 -12.71 -11.31
C LEU A 113 7.14 -13.58 -11.00
N ASN A 114 7.03 -14.07 -9.77
CA ASN A 114 5.87 -14.81 -9.28
C ASN A 114 4.68 -13.91 -8.97
N LEU A 115 4.90 -12.59 -8.89
CA LEU A 115 3.86 -11.57 -8.72
C LEU A 115 3.89 -10.57 -9.87
N HIS A 116 2.78 -10.47 -10.60
CA HIS A 116 2.65 -9.55 -11.72
C HIS A 116 2.37 -8.11 -11.25
N PRO A 117 2.87 -7.06 -11.94
CA PRO A 117 2.61 -5.65 -11.61
C PRO A 117 1.13 -5.28 -11.46
N ALA A 118 0.27 -5.86 -12.29
CA ALA A 118 -1.17 -5.58 -12.23
C ALA A 118 -1.79 -6.05 -10.90
N ASP A 119 -1.40 -7.24 -10.43
CA ASP A 119 -1.89 -7.80 -9.17
C ASP A 119 -1.35 -7.00 -7.98
N LEU A 120 -0.06 -6.63 -8.01
CA LEU A 120 0.55 -5.77 -6.99
C LEU A 120 -0.16 -4.42 -6.89
N LYS A 121 -0.44 -3.77 -8.04
CA LYS A 121 -1.16 -2.49 -8.08
C LYS A 121 -2.60 -2.65 -7.58
N ALA A 122 -3.28 -3.73 -7.95
CA ALA A 122 -4.64 -4.01 -7.48
C ALA A 122 -4.67 -4.21 -5.96
N PHE A 123 -3.72 -4.99 -5.42
CA PHE A 123 -3.52 -5.16 -3.99
C PHE A 123 -3.28 -3.82 -3.29
N LEU A 124 -2.35 -3.00 -3.78
CA LEU A 124 -2.09 -1.68 -3.20
C LEU A 124 -3.34 -0.78 -3.18
N VAL A 125 -4.13 -0.77 -4.25
CA VAL A 125 -5.40 -0.02 -4.31
C VAL A 125 -6.37 -0.53 -3.25
N GLU A 126 -6.52 -1.85 -3.11
CA GLU A 126 -7.41 -2.45 -2.11
C GLU A 126 -6.99 -2.06 -0.69
N GLN A 127 -5.70 -2.14 -0.39
CA GLN A 127 -5.15 -1.74 0.91
C GLN A 127 -5.38 -0.24 1.17
N LEU A 128 -5.08 0.63 0.21
CA LEU A 128 -5.27 2.07 0.38
C LEU A 128 -6.73 2.48 0.54
N ASP A 129 -7.63 1.98 -0.31
CA ASP A 129 -9.03 2.41 -0.33
C ASP A 129 -9.85 1.75 0.77
N ALA A 130 -9.85 0.42 0.85
CA ALA A 130 -10.75 -0.32 1.74
C ALA A 130 -10.35 -0.20 3.21
N PHE A 131 -9.04 -0.20 3.50
CA PHE A 131 -8.56 -0.23 4.87
C PHE A 131 -8.20 1.14 5.42
N TYR A 132 -7.81 2.09 4.57
CA TYR A 132 -7.38 3.41 5.04
C TYR A 132 -8.36 4.52 4.66
N PHE A 133 -8.72 4.68 3.39
CA PHE A 133 -9.45 5.87 2.95
C PHE A 133 -10.98 5.76 3.12
N GLU A 134 -11.59 4.59 2.93
CA GLU A 134 -13.04 4.38 3.13
C GLU A 134 -13.46 4.63 4.59
N PRO A 135 -12.76 4.09 5.60
CA PRO A 135 -13.13 4.34 6.99
C PRO A 135 -13.12 5.83 7.33
N ILE A 136 -12.09 6.55 6.85
CA ILE A 136 -11.96 8.00 7.04
C ILE A 136 -13.11 8.76 6.35
N ARG A 137 -13.39 8.47 5.07
CA ARG A 137 -14.41 9.18 4.27
C ARG A 137 -15.81 9.05 4.85
N ASN A 138 -16.13 7.88 5.40
CA ASN A 138 -17.47 7.59 5.91
C ASN A 138 -17.64 7.94 7.40
N ASN A 139 -16.68 8.65 8.02
CA ASN A 139 -16.66 8.93 9.45
C ASN A 139 -16.91 7.67 10.30
N LYS A 140 -16.59 6.49 9.76
CA LYS A 140 -16.48 5.30 10.58
C LYS A 140 -15.31 5.58 11.51
N LYS A 141 -15.41 5.20 12.78
CA LYS A 141 -14.20 5.15 13.61
C LYS A 141 -13.15 4.42 12.79
N ILE A 142 -12.08 5.12 12.48
CA ILE A 142 -10.91 4.53 11.85
C ILE A 142 -10.30 3.70 12.97
N MET A 143 -10.85 2.50 13.17
CA MET A 143 -10.40 1.53 14.15
C MET A 143 -10.44 2.09 15.59
#